data_AF-A0A0N8KNC5-F1
#
_entry.id   AF-A0A0N8KNC5-F1
#
_cell.length_a   1.000
_cell.length_b   1.000
_cell.length_c   1.000
_cell.angle_alpha   90.00
_cell.angle_beta   90.00
_cell.angle_gamma   90.00
#
_symmetry.space_group_name_H-M   'P 1'
#
loop_
_entity.id
_entity.type
_entity.pdbx_description
1 polymer ?
#
loop_
_entity_poly.entity_id
_entity_poly.type
_entity_poly.pdbx_seq_one_letter_code
_entity_poly.pdbx_strand_id
1 'polypeptide(L)'
;MKADNLTVDTDSANTGSMGEKLLISGDQIALRMWDEKPGDAEKKSSRMSSYETVGYVIEGRAELTIDGKALLLEPGVSWIVPQNSEHSYRILEPFRAVEATHPPARGYRTGQ
;
A
#
# COMPACT_ATOMS: atom_id res chain seq x y z
N MET A 1 1.98 25.20 9.72
CA MET A 1 2.34 23.77 9.73
C MET A 1 3.81 23.67 10.11
N LYS A 2 4.20 22.80 11.06
CA LYS A 2 5.63 22.53 11.31
C LYS A 2 6.23 21.79 10.11
N ALA A 3 7.50 22.03 9.79
CA ALA A 3 8.20 21.37 8.68
C ALA A 3 8.13 19.83 8.77
N ASP A 4 8.12 19.31 10.00
CA ASP A 4 8.02 17.90 10.35
C ASP A 4 6.74 17.19 9.83
N ASN A 5 5.73 17.95 9.36
CA ASN A 5 4.47 17.39 8.83
C ASN A 5 4.39 17.39 7.28
N LEU A 6 5.44 17.82 6.58
CA LEU A 6 5.44 17.94 5.11
C LEU A 6 6.30 16.87 4.42
N THR A 7 7.13 16.15 5.18
CA THR A 7 8.01 15.09 4.66
C THR A 7 8.08 13.95 5.66
N VAL A 8 8.23 12.72 5.18
CA VAL A 8 8.49 11.54 6.00
C VAL A 8 9.64 10.78 5.37
N ASP A 9 10.69 10.51 6.14
CA ASP A 9 11.75 9.59 5.74
C ASP A 9 11.25 8.15 5.92
N THR A 10 11.39 7.33 4.89
CA THR A 10 10.91 5.94 4.86
C THR A 10 11.57 5.06 5.92
N ASP A 11 12.81 5.35 6.32
CA ASP A 11 13.54 4.59 7.34
C ASP A 11 13.09 4.95 8.76
N SER A 12 12.46 6.12 8.92
CA SER A 12 11.87 6.58 10.18
C SER A 12 10.35 6.39 10.26
N ALA A 13 9.73 5.88 9.19
CA ALA A 13 8.29 5.76 9.08
C ALA A 13 7.74 4.71 10.07
N ASN A 14 6.66 5.06 10.77
CA ASN A 14 5.93 4.10 11.61
C ASN A 14 5.35 2.97 10.76
N THR A 15 5.24 1.77 11.32
CA THR A 15 4.57 0.64 10.66
C THR A 15 3.10 0.58 11.06
N GLY A 16 2.22 0.46 10.06
CA GLY A 16 0.79 0.28 10.23
C GLY A 16 0.41 -1.12 10.67
N SER A 17 -0.87 -1.31 11.00
CA SER A 17 -1.38 -2.60 11.48
C SER A 17 -1.33 -3.71 10.43
N MET A 18 -1.18 -3.36 9.14
CA MET A 18 -1.05 -4.34 8.06
C MET A 18 0.41 -4.61 7.67
N GLY A 19 1.39 -3.99 8.33
CA GLY A 19 2.81 -4.09 8.00
C GLY A 19 3.30 -3.05 7.00
N GLU A 20 2.44 -2.13 6.56
CA GLU A 20 2.81 -1.04 5.66
C GLU A 20 3.64 0.02 6.40
N LYS A 21 4.66 0.58 5.76
CA LYS A 21 5.31 1.79 6.24
C LYS A 21 4.41 2.99 5.97
N LEU A 22 4.07 3.71 7.02
CA LEU A 22 3.21 4.88 6.99
C LEU A 22 4.03 6.09 6.52
N LEU A 23 4.01 6.36 5.20
CA LEU A 23 4.67 7.52 4.60
C LEU A 23 3.90 8.82 4.93
N ILE A 24 3.50 9.60 3.93
CA ILE A 24 2.76 10.84 4.14
C ILE A 24 1.25 10.66 3.93
N SER A 25 0.44 11.41 4.66
CA SER A 25 -1.00 11.52 4.44
C SER A 25 -1.35 13.00 4.31
N GLY A 26 -2.36 13.32 3.51
CA GLY A 26 -3.01 14.62 3.42
C GLY A 26 -4.52 14.44 3.48
N ASP A 27 -5.28 15.53 3.27
CA ASP A 27 -6.73 15.48 3.43
C ASP A 27 -7.44 14.59 2.40
N GLN A 28 -6.83 14.41 1.23
CA GLN A 28 -7.43 13.69 0.09
C GLN A 28 -6.68 12.40 -0.26
N ILE A 29 -5.36 12.34 -0.06
CA ILE A 29 -4.55 11.20 -0.50
C ILE A 29 -3.59 10.81 0.61
N ALA A 30 -3.35 9.51 0.78
CA ALA A 30 -2.26 9.00 1.60
C ALA A 30 -1.35 8.04 0.83
N LEU A 31 -0.04 8.17 1.07
CA LEU A 31 0.99 7.26 0.61
C LEU A 31 1.37 6.25 1.71
N ARG A 32 1.64 5.02 1.27
CA ARG A 32 2.25 3.96 2.08
C ARG A 32 3.26 3.18 1.25
N MET A 33 4.20 2.52 1.91
CA MET A 33 5.13 1.59 1.27
C MET A 33 4.95 0.18 1.83
N TRP A 34 5.07 -0.81 0.97
CA TRP A 34 5.16 -2.22 1.31
C TRP A 34 6.62 -2.68 1.17
N ASP A 35 7.04 -3.53 2.10
CA ASP A 35 8.33 -4.18 2.15
C ASP A 35 8.10 -5.57 2.76
N GLU A 36 7.73 -6.51 1.90
CA GLU A 36 7.16 -7.80 2.30
C GLU A 36 7.98 -8.96 1.78
N LYS A 37 7.98 -10.07 2.52
CA LYS A 37 8.62 -11.33 2.15
C LYS A 37 7.57 -12.39 1.81
N PRO A 38 7.94 -13.43 1.04
CA PRO A 38 7.08 -14.59 0.85
C PRO A 38 6.58 -15.14 2.19
N GLY A 39 5.27 -15.35 2.29
CA GLY A 39 4.58 -15.77 3.52
C GLY A 39 3.95 -14.63 4.34
N ASP A 40 4.35 -13.37 4.14
CA ASP A 40 3.75 -12.24 4.88
C ASP A 40 2.29 -11.99 4.45
N ALA A 41 2.02 -12.10 3.14
CA ALA A 41 0.68 -11.92 2.61
C ALA A 41 -0.23 -13.15 2.75
N GLU A 42 0.31 -14.35 3.02
CA GLU A 42 -0.51 -15.55 3.23
C GLU A 42 -1.39 -15.44 4.50
N LYS A 43 -1.03 -14.55 5.42
CA LYS A 43 -1.83 -14.20 6.60
C LYS A 43 -2.93 -13.18 6.30
N LYS A 44 -2.93 -12.55 5.12
CA LYS A 44 -3.87 -11.50 4.73
C LYS A 44 -4.97 -12.12 3.87
N SER A 45 -6.15 -12.31 4.47
CA SER A 45 -7.33 -12.76 3.72
C SER A 45 -7.74 -11.74 2.66
N SER A 46 -8.51 -12.22 1.68
CA SER A 46 -9.24 -11.36 0.74
C SER A 46 -10.02 -10.28 1.47
N ARG A 47 -10.01 -9.06 0.94
CA ARG A 47 -10.68 -7.91 1.55
C ARG A 47 -11.21 -6.94 0.50
N MET A 48 -12.14 -6.10 0.94
CA MET A 48 -12.61 -4.93 0.19
C MET A 48 -12.25 -3.68 0.99
N SER A 49 -11.77 -2.65 0.31
CA SER A 49 -11.47 -1.36 0.94
C SER A 49 -12.46 -0.30 0.49
N SER A 50 -12.86 0.58 1.40
CA SER A 50 -13.73 1.74 1.12
C SER A 50 -12.99 2.90 0.44
N TYR A 51 -11.78 2.67 -0.07
CA TYR A 51 -10.95 3.61 -0.81
C TYR A 51 -10.36 2.93 -2.05
N GLU A 52 -10.06 3.73 -3.07
CA GLU A 52 -9.26 3.32 -4.23
C GLU A 52 -7.78 3.24 -3.84
N THR A 53 -7.05 2.32 -4.45
CA THR A 53 -5.58 2.23 -4.34
C THR A 53 -4.95 2.22 -5.72
N VAL A 54 -3.93 3.05 -5.94
CA VAL A 54 -3.03 2.94 -7.10
C VAL A 54 -1.62 2.66 -6.60
N GLY A 55 -0.88 1.81 -7.30
CA GLY A 55 0.45 1.38 -6.86
C GLY A 55 1.48 1.33 -7.96
N TYR A 56 2.74 1.24 -7.54
CA TYR A 56 3.91 1.06 -8.41
C TYR A 56 4.93 0.13 -7.74
N VAL A 57 5.44 -0.85 -8.49
CA VAL A 57 6.42 -1.81 -7.99
C VAL A 57 7.83 -1.26 -8.14
N ILE A 58 8.54 -1.19 -7.02
CA ILE A 58 9.94 -0.78 -6.95
C ILE A 58 10.85 -1.99 -7.21
N GLU A 59 10.58 -3.11 -6.54
CA GLU A 59 11.42 -4.31 -6.51
C GLU A 59 10.56 -5.56 -6.24
N GLY A 60 11.03 -6.71 -6.75
CA GLY A 60 10.43 -8.01 -6.46
C GLY A 60 9.16 -8.32 -7.23
N ARG A 61 8.44 -9.35 -6.76
CA ARG A 61 7.24 -9.85 -7.44
C ARG A 61 6.13 -10.26 -6.48
N ALA A 62 4.91 -9.93 -6.86
CA ALA A 62 3.69 -10.37 -6.20
C ALA A 62 2.60 -10.71 -7.23
N GLU A 63 1.67 -11.56 -6.83
CA GLU A 63 0.41 -11.77 -7.54
C GLU A 63 -0.69 -10.99 -6.81
N LEU A 64 -1.42 -10.15 -7.53
CA LEU A 64 -2.59 -9.43 -7.04
C LEU A 64 -3.83 -10.04 -7.71
N THR A 65 -4.76 -10.57 -6.91
CA THR A 65 -6.06 -10.99 -7.41
C THR A 65 -7.08 -9.90 -7.15
N ILE A 66 -7.84 -9.48 -8.17
CA ILE A 66 -8.94 -8.51 -8.06
C ILE A 66 -10.16 -9.10 -8.75
N ASP A 67 -11.29 -9.23 -8.04
CA ASP A 67 -12.55 -9.78 -8.56
C ASP A 67 -12.33 -11.09 -9.36
N GLY A 68 -11.47 -11.97 -8.83
CA GLY A 68 -11.11 -13.28 -9.41
C GLY A 68 -10.06 -13.25 -10.55
N LYS A 69 -9.56 -12.08 -10.95
CA LYS A 69 -8.51 -11.95 -11.98
C LYS A 69 -7.15 -11.75 -11.33
N ALA A 70 -6.19 -12.63 -11.66
CA ALA A 70 -4.81 -12.54 -11.21
C ALA A 70 -3.99 -11.61 -12.11
N LEU A 71 -3.20 -10.74 -11.49
CA LEU A 71 -2.27 -9.80 -12.11
C LEU A 71 -0.86 -10.07 -11.54
N LEU A 72 0.13 -10.18 -12.42
CA LEU A 72 1.52 -10.23 -12.00
C LEU A 72 2.04 -8.80 -11.81
N LEU A 73 2.53 -8.51 -10.61
CA LEU A 73 3.18 -7.26 -10.25
C LEU A 73 4.69 -7.50 -10.23
N GLU A 74 5.44 -6.79 -11.07
CA GLU A 74 6.90 -6.85 -11.18
C GLU A 74 7.48 -5.44 -11.39
N PRO A 75 8.79 -5.21 -11.23
CA PRO A 75 9.36 -3.87 -11.20
C PRO A 75 9.00 -3.04 -12.44
N GLY A 76 8.52 -1.82 -12.22
CA GLY A 76 8.03 -0.95 -13.30
C GLY A 76 6.54 -1.07 -13.60
N VAL A 77 5.84 -2.09 -13.08
CA VAL A 77 4.39 -2.24 -13.22
C VAL A 77 3.67 -1.31 -12.24
N SER A 78 2.64 -0.64 -12.75
CA SER A 78 1.63 0.04 -11.94
C SER A 78 0.30 -0.71 -11.98
N TRP A 79 -0.48 -0.58 -10.92
CA TRP A 79 -1.82 -1.19 -10.83
C TRP A 79 -2.82 -0.26 -10.16
N ILE A 80 -4.08 -0.66 -10.25
CA ILE A 80 -5.21 -0.05 -9.56
C ILE A 80 -6.02 -1.15 -8.88
N VAL A 81 -6.44 -0.89 -7.65
CA VAL A 81 -7.52 -1.61 -6.96
C VAL A 81 -8.68 -0.63 -6.82
N PRO A 82 -9.77 -0.80 -7.58
CA PRO A 82 -10.94 0.05 -7.47
C PRO A 82 -11.54 0.02 -6.06
N GLN A 83 -12.17 1.13 -5.67
CA GLN A 83 -12.92 1.20 -4.43
C GLN A 83 -13.98 0.10 -4.38
N ASN A 84 -14.09 -0.58 -3.24
CA ASN A 84 -15.02 -1.69 -3.02
C ASN A 84 -14.82 -2.90 -3.95
N SER A 85 -13.65 -3.07 -4.59
CA SER A 85 -13.31 -4.34 -5.25
C SER A 85 -12.68 -5.32 -4.26
N GLU A 86 -13.07 -6.59 -4.38
CA GLU A 86 -12.47 -7.67 -3.60
C GLU A 86 -11.07 -7.93 -4.13
N HIS A 87 -10.08 -7.95 -3.23
CA HIS A 87 -8.70 -8.18 -3.62
C HIS A 87 -7.87 -8.93 -2.56
N SER A 88 -6.86 -9.64 -3.03
CA SER A 88 -5.86 -10.31 -2.22
C SER A 88 -4.49 -10.24 -2.89
N TYR A 89 -3.43 -10.32 -2.07
CA TYR A 89 -2.05 -10.31 -2.55
C TYR A 89 -1.36 -11.61 -2.14
N ARG A 90 -0.44 -12.08 -2.99
CA ARG A 90 0.47 -13.17 -2.69
C ARG A 90 1.88 -12.76 -3.07
N ILE A 91 2.78 -12.69 -2.09
CA ILE A 91 4.18 -12.33 -2.32
C ILE A 91 4.92 -13.54 -2.87
N LEU A 92 5.56 -13.38 -4.03
CA LEU A 92 6.29 -14.45 -4.73
C LEU A 92 7.80 -14.35 -4.46
N GLU A 93 8.33 -13.13 -4.38
CA GLU A 93 9.72 -12.76 -4.09
C GLU A 93 9.71 -11.57 -3.11
N PRO A 94 10.79 -11.26 -2.37
CA PRO A 94 10.85 -10.04 -1.55
C PRO A 94 10.38 -8.82 -2.36
N PHE A 95 9.29 -8.19 -1.92
CA PHE A 95 8.48 -7.28 -2.73
C PHE A 95 8.45 -5.91 -2.09
N ARG A 96 8.79 -4.88 -2.87
CA ARG A 96 8.70 -3.49 -2.47
C ARG A 96 7.87 -2.68 -3.45
N ALA A 97 6.94 -1.92 -2.88
CA ALA A 97 5.93 -1.19 -3.63
C ALA A 97 5.51 0.07 -2.90
N VAL A 98 5.16 1.12 -3.66
CA VAL A 98 4.49 2.30 -3.13
C VAL A 98 3.03 2.28 -3.57
N GLU A 99 2.13 2.68 -2.67
CA GLU A 99 0.71 2.84 -2.96
C GLU A 99 0.20 4.21 -2.52
N ALA A 100 -0.68 4.80 -3.33
CA ALA A 100 -1.50 5.95 -2.99
C ALA A 100 -2.95 5.52 -2.82
N THR A 101 -3.66 6.12 -1.86
CA THR A 101 -5.05 5.79 -1.53
C THR A 101 -5.95 7.02 -1.50
N HIS A 102 -7.16 6.91 -2.05
CA HIS A 102 -8.19 7.95 -2.04
C HIS A 102 -9.61 7.38 -1.80
N PRO A 103 -10.38 7.86 -0.81
CA PRO A 103 -9.95 8.72 0.29
C PRO A 103 -8.77 8.12 1.07
N PRO A 104 -8.05 8.90 1.89
CA PRO A 104 -6.89 8.40 2.61
C PRO A 104 -7.24 7.16 3.45
N ALA A 105 -6.51 6.05 3.26
CA ALA A 105 -6.69 4.84 4.08
C ALA A 105 -6.47 5.10 5.59
N ARG A 106 -5.76 6.18 5.92
CA ARG A 106 -5.71 6.81 7.24
C ARG A 106 -5.88 8.32 7.10
N GLY A 107 -6.62 8.94 8.00
CA GLY A 107 -6.80 10.40 8.00
C GLY A 107 -5.48 11.18 8.13
N TYR A 108 -5.52 12.46 7.76
CA TYR A 108 -4.44 13.40 8.01
C TYR A 108 -4.36 13.70 9.51
N ARG A 109 -3.35 13.17 10.19
CA ARG A 109 -3.07 13.57 11.58
C ARG A 109 -2.35 14.92 11.58
N THR A 110 -3.11 15.99 11.61
CA THR A 110 -2.58 17.31 12.00
C THR A 110 -2.34 17.32 13.50
N GLY A 111 -1.13 16.93 13.94
CA GLY A 111 -0.65 17.11 15.31
C GLY A 111 -1.36 16.27 16.38
N GLN A 112 -0.62 15.30 16.91
CA GLN A 112 -0.63 15.05 18.35
C GLN A 112 0.82 14.98 18.81
#